data_AF-A0A9P0Q538-F1
#
_entry.id   AF-A0A9P0Q538-F1
#
_cell.length_a   1.000
_cell.length_b   1.000
_cell.length_c   1.000
_cell.angle_alpha   90.00
_cell.angle_beta   90.00
_cell.angle_gamma   90.00
#
_symmetry.space_group_name_H-M   'P 1'
#
loop_
_entity.id
_entity.type
_entity.pdbx_description
1 polymer ?
#
loop_
_entity_poly.entity_id
_entity_poly.type
_entity_poly.pdbx_seq_one_letter_code
_entity_poly.pdbx_strand_id
1 'polypeptide(L)'
;MLQYVRTTFWKESDLDMTDEEKYICKKYYNRLKIAMYVFACSCTSNLFGFCCQTFFSDENILPLACYKPDWVPFYSFWFLQVLVIFFGVNMAVICLDTLIMTLIVLTHIQFRLLNHEVENLYSYGLGQGNRKYFVNKLKKIVRHHNFLLEFTQKINMTFSETFLTYMGIIIIAICIEMYNLSTGDH
;
A
#
# COMPACT_ATOMS: atom_id res chain seq x y z
N MET A 1 3.13 10.05 -13.86
CA MET A 1 3.74 8.82 -13.31
C MET A 1 3.00 7.54 -13.73
N LEU A 2 1.69 7.42 -13.49
CA LEU A 2 0.92 6.19 -13.79
C LEU A 2 0.88 5.79 -15.28
N GLN A 3 0.78 6.75 -16.21
CA GLN A 3 0.86 6.43 -17.65
C GLN A 3 2.24 5.91 -18.06
N TYR A 4 3.31 6.46 -17.49
CA TYR A 4 4.69 6.03 -17.74
C TYR A 4 4.98 4.63 -17.18
N VAL A 5 4.40 4.30 -16.01
CA VAL A 5 4.39 2.94 -15.46
C VAL A 5 3.68 1.98 -16.40
N ARG A 6 2.50 2.35 -16.92
CA ARG A 6 1.69 1.49 -17.80
C ARG A 6 2.38 1.10 -19.11
N THR A 7 3.20 1.98 -19.67
CA THR A 7 3.86 1.76 -20.96
C THR A 7 5.22 1.05 -20.85
N THR A 8 5.87 1.16 -19.70
CA THR A 8 7.28 0.76 -19.53
C THR A 8 7.44 -0.50 -18.69
N PHE A 9 6.46 -0.84 -17.85
CA PHE A 9 6.46 -2.08 -17.10
C PHE A 9 6.33 -3.28 -18.05
N TRP A 10 7.13 -4.31 -17.81
CA TRP A 10 7.02 -5.55 -18.58
C TRP A 10 5.65 -6.17 -18.34
N LYS A 11 4.94 -6.44 -19.42
CA LYS A 11 3.66 -7.14 -19.39
C LYS A 11 3.90 -8.64 -19.46
N GLU A 12 2.92 -9.39 -18.96
CA GLU A 12 2.93 -10.85 -18.98
C GLU A 12 3.03 -11.42 -20.41
N SER A 13 2.54 -10.67 -21.41
CA SER A 13 2.61 -11.01 -22.84
C SER A 13 3.97 -10.78 -23.50
N ASP A 14 4.83 -9.94 -22.89
CA ASP A 14 6.04 -9.43 -23.54
C ASP A 14 7.30 -10.24 -23.17
N LEU A 15 7.10 -11.29 -22.35
CA LEU A 15 8.12 -12.17 -21.82
C LEU A 15 7.73 -13.62 -22.09
N ASP A 16 8.72 -14.43 -22.44
CA ASP A 16 8.57 -15.87 -22.69
C ASP A 16 8.52 -16.61 -21.34
N MET A 17 7.42 -16.40 -20.60
CA MET A 17 7.27 -16.90 -19.23
C MET A 17 6.60 -18.26 -19.20
N THR A 18 7.14 -19.13 -18.35
CA THR A 18 6.58 -20.45 -18.02
C THR A 18 5.24 -20.28 -17.29
N ASP A 19 4.32 -21.23 -17.43
CA ASP A 19 3.02 -21.20 -16.73
C ASP A 19 3.17 -21.16 -15.19
N GLU A 20 4.27 -21.72 -14.65
CA GLU A 20 4.63 -21.61 -13.24
C GLU A 20 4.90 -20.16 -12.79
N GLU A 21 5.54 -19.35 -13.62
CA GLU A 21 5.88 -17.96 -13.30
C GLU A 21 4.64 -17.06 -13.33
N LYS A 22 3.74 -17.31 -14.28
CA LYS A 22 2.42 -16.67 -14.33
C LYS A 22 1.61 -17.02 -13.09
N TYR A 23 1.64 -18.29 -12.67
CA TYR A 23 1.02 -18.72 -11.42
C TYR A 23 1.60 -17.97 -10.22
N ILE A 24 2.92 -17.82 -10.16
CA ILE A 24 3.56 -17.11 -9.05
C ILE A 24 3.17 -15.63 -9.04
N CYS A 25 3.21 -14.92 -10.17
CA CYS A 25 2.78 -13.51 -10.24
C CYS A 25 1.32 -13.35 -9.79
N LYS A 26 0.44 -14.24 -10.27
CA LYS A 26 -0.97 -14.30 -9.86
C LYS A 26 -1.14 -14.57 -8.37
N LYS A 27 -0.28 -15.41 -7.77
CA LYS A 27 -0.26 -15.68 -6.33
C LYS A 27 0.10 -14.43 -5.52
N TYR A 28 1.09 -13.64 -5.95
CA TYR A 28 1.42 -12.36 -5.29
C TYR A 28 0.29 -11.34 -5.40
N TYR A 29 -0.32 -11.22 -6.58
CA TYR A 29 -1.48 -10.36 -6.78
C TYR A 29 -2.65 -10.76 -5.88
N ASN A 30 -2.97 -12.05 -5.79
CA ASN A 30 -4.02 -12.54 -4.91
C ASN A 30 -3.69 -12.29 -3.42
N ARG A 31 -2.43 -12.48 -3.01
CA ARG A 31 -1.99 -12.16 -1.65
C ARG A 31 -2.13 -10.68 -1.33
N LEU A 32 -1.75 -9.80 -2.26
CA LEU A 32 -1.95 -8.35 -2.14
C LEU A 32 -3.44 -8.02 -1.98
N LYS A 33 -4.29 -8.58 -2.85
CA LYS A 33 -5.74 -8.37 -2.79
C LYS A 33 -6.33 -8.81 -1.45
N ILE A 34 -5.93 -9.99 -0.95
CA ILE A 34 -6.35 -10.49 0.36
C ILE A 34 -5.86 -9.57 1.48
N ALA A 35 -4.58 -9.20 1.47
CA ALA A 35 -4.01 -8.32 2.49
C ALA A 35 -4.71 -6.96 2.51
N MET A 36 -5.01 -6.38 1.35
CA MET A 36 -5.78 -5.13 1.23
C MET A 36 -7.18 -5.27 1.80
N TYR A 37 -7.90 -6.35 1.50
CA TYR A 37 -9.23 -6.58 2.07
C TYR A 37 -9.17 -6.76 3.58
N VAL A 38 -8.22 -7.55 4.09
CA VAL A 38 -8.05 -7.76 5.53
C VAL A 38 -7.72 -6.45 6.24
N PHE A 39 -6.82 -5.65 5.67
CA PHE A 39 -6.46 -4.33 6.20
C PHE A 39 -7.65 -3.38 6.22
N ALA A 40 -8.38 -3.25 5.11
CA ALA A 40 -9.58 -2.43 5.04
C ALA A 40 -10.65 -2.88 6.05
N CYS A 41 -10.91 -4.19 6.15
CA CYS A 41 -11.83 -4.75 7.14
C CYS A 41 -11.39 -4.38 8.57
N SER A 42 -10.11 -4.54 8.91
CA SER A 42 -9.58 -4.20 10.23
C SER A 42 -9.71 -2.71 10.56
N CYS A 43 -9.41 -1.82 9.61
CA CYS A 43 -9.58 -0.39 9.79
C CYS A 43 -11.05 0.00 9.99
N THR A 44 -11.96 -0.60 9.22
CA THR A 44 -13.40 -0.33 9.36
C THR A 44 -13.99 -0.89 10.64
N SER A 45 -13.54 -2.07 11.10
CA SER A 45 -14.01 -2.65 12.36
C SER A 45 -13.57 -1.84 13.57
N ASN A 46 -12.33 -1.32 13.57
CA ASN A 46 -11.83 -0.45 14.63
C ASN A 46 -12.63 0.85 14.71
N LEU A 47 -12.90 1.49 13.56
CA LEU A 47 -13.71 2.69 13.51
C LEU A 47 -15.15 2.42 13.96
N PHE A 48 -15.73 1.29 13.56
CA PHE A 48 -17.06 0.90 14.00
C PHE A 48 -17.10 0.72 15.52
N GLY A 49 -16.12 0.05 16.12
CA GLY A 49 -16.01 -0.09 17.58
C GLY A 49 -15.94 1.25 18.30
N PHE A 50 -15.11 2.17 17.79
CA PHE A 50 -14.98 3.52 18.33
C PHE A 50 -16.31 4.31 18.27
N CYS A 51 -17.04 4.24 17.15
CA CYS A 51 -18.35 4.86 17.01
C CYS A 51 -19.43 4.16 17.86
N CYS A 52 -19.35 2.85 18.06
CA CYS A 52 -20.29 2.13 18.92
C CYS A 52 -20.09 2.45 20.40
N GLN A 53 -18.86 2.72 20.84
CA GLN A 53 -18.56 3.09 22.23
C GLN A 53 -19.39 4.29 22.71
N THR A 54 -19.73 5.23 21.82
CA THR A 54 -20.53 6.41 22.17
C THR A 54 -21.99 6.08 22.54
N PHE A 55 -22.49 4.89 22.16
CA PHE A 55 -23.83 4.45 22.56
C PHE A 55 -23.86 3.67 23.88
N PHE A 56 -22.72 3.10 24.29
CA PHE A 56 -22.60 2.32 25.53
C PHE A 56 -22.10 3.15 26.71
N SER A 57 -21.65 4.38 26.48
CA SER A 57 -21.31 5.31 27.55
C SER A 57 -22.58 6.00 28.05
N ASP A 58 -22.76 6.06 29.38
CA ASP A 58 -23.95 6.65 30.02
C ASP A 58 -24.08 8.17 29.77
N GLU A 59 -23.00 8.83 29.35
CA GLU A 59 -22.99 10.23 28.92
C GLU A 59 -23.06 10.34 27.38
N ASN A 60 -23.74 11.38 26.87
CA ASN A 60 -23.79 11.70 25.44
C ASN A 60 -22.43 12.20 24.92
N ILE A 61 -21.45 11.32 24.87
CA ILE A 61 -20.08 11.61 24.43
C ILE A 61 -20.06 11.58 22.90
N LEU A 62 -19.51 12.64 22.31
CA LEU A 62 -19.29 12.70 20.87
C LEU A 62 -18.04 11.88 20.50
N PRO A 63 -18.01 11.21 19.32
CA PRO A 63 -16.83 10.46 18.86
C PRO A 63 -15.57 11.32 18.82
N LEU A 64 -15.71 12.60 18.47
CA LEU A 64 -14.63 13.57 18.58
C LEU A 64 -14.97 14.56 19.69
N ALA A 65 -14.04 14.74 20.62
CA ALA A 65 -14.10 15.77 21.64
C ALA A 65 -13.96 17.15 20.98
N CYS A 66 -15.08 17.70 20.53
CA CYS A 66 -15.18 18.97 19.82
C CYS A 66 -16.35 19.77 20.38
N TYR A 67 -16.23 21.10 20.32
CA TYR A 67 -17.32 21.99 20.71
C TYR A 67 -18.54 21.77 19.82
N LYS A 68 -19.69 21.47 20.45
CA LYS A 68 -20.99 21.40 19.77
C LYS A 68 -21.75 22.71 20.03
N PRO A 69 -22.19 23.42 18.99
CA PRO A 69 -23.08 24.56 19.18
C PRO A 69 -24.44 24.14 19.75
N ASP A 70 -25.01 24.95 20.64
CA ASP A 70 -26.25 24.63 21.35
C ASP A 70 -27.47 24.49 20.44
N TRP A 71 -27.45 25.15 19.28
CA TRP A 71 -28.54 25.14 18.30
C TRP A 71 -28.60 23.87 17.45
N VAL A 72 -27.60 22.98 17.53
CA VAL A 72 -27.53 21.76 16.70
C VAL A 72 -28.01 20.52 17.49
N PRO A 73 -28.97 19.75 16.97
CA PRO A 73 -29.37 18.47 17.55
C PRO A 73 -28.21 17.48 17.64
N PHE A 74 -28.13 16.72 18.74
CA PHE A 74 -27.03 15.78 19.02
C PHE A 74 -26.86 14.74 17.91
N TYR A 75 -27.92 14.01 17.54
CA TYR A 75 -27.86 12.94 16.55
C TYR A 75 -27.43 13.41 15.16
N SER A 76 -27.87 14.60 14.74
CA SER A 76 -27.47 15.19 13.46
C SER A 76 -25.98 15.54 13.44
N PHE A 77 -25.46 16.09 14.55
CA PHE A 77 -24.05 16.41 14.67
C PHE A 77 -23.17 15.15 14.78
N TRP A 78 -23.63 14.16 15.55
CA TRP A 78 -22.96 12.86 15.66
C TRP A 78 -22.83 12.18 14.29
N PHE A 79 -23.91 12.14 13.50
CA PHE A 79 -23.91 11.53 12.18
C PHE A 79 -22.93 12.25 11.24
N LEU A 80 -22.88 13.59 11.29
CA LEU A 80 -21.92 14.38 10.54
C LEU A 80 -20.47 14.03 10.93
N GLN A 81 -20.18 13.91 12.23
CA GLN A 81 -18.86 13.53 12.70
C GLN A 81 -18.47 12.13 12.20
N VAL A 82 -19.36 11.15 12.29
CA VAL A 82 -19.10 9.79 11.78
C VAL A 82 -18.79 9.81 10.29
N LEU A 83 -19.55 10.58 9.49
CA LEU A 83 -19.28 10.73 8.07
C LEU A 83 -17.90 11.34 7.79
N VAL A 84 -17.52 12.39 8.53
CA VAL A 84 -16.22 13.06 8.38
C VAL A 84 -15.08 12.12 8.77
N ILE A 85 -15.20 11.37 9.85
CA ILE A 85 -14.17 10.41 10.27
C ILE A 85 -14.03 9.29 9.23
N PHE A 86 -15.15 8.74 8.76
CA PHE A 86 -15.15 7.64 7.81
C PHE A 86 -14.61 8.06 6.43
N PHE A 87 -15.18 9.09 5.82
CA PHE A 87 -14.80 9.51 4.46
C PHE A 87 -13.56 10.41 4.42
N GLY A 88 -13.39 11.27 5.42
CA GLY A 88 -12.29 12.24 5.46
C GLY A 88 -10.98 11.62 5.94
N VAL A 89 -11.01 10.79 6.98
CA VAL A 89 -9.81 10.24 7.60
C VAL A 89 -9.58 8.78 7.18
N ASN A 90 -10.53 7.90 7.47
CA ASN A 90 -10.34 6.46 7.32
C ASN A 90 -10.11 6.06 5.85
N MET A 91 -10.96 6.54 4.93
CA MET A 91 -10.79 6.28 3.50
C MET A 91 -9.49 6.87 2.94
N ALA A 92 -9.09 8.07 3.38
CA ALA A 92 -7.84 8.68 2.92
C ALA A 92 -6.62 7.85 3.33
N VAL A 93 -6.59 7.36 4.57
CA VAL A 93 -5.52 6.48 5.09
C VAL A 93 -5.50 5.16 4.32
N ILE A 94 -6.65 4.50 4.17
CA ILE A 94 -6.74 3.23 3.42
C ILE A 94 -6.25 3.41 1.98
N CYS A 95 -6.64 4.50 1.32
CA CYS A 95 -6.22 4.80 -0.04
C CYS A 95 -4.71 5.03 -0.16
N LEU A 96 -4.11 5.80 0.76
CA LEU A 96 -2.67 6.07 0.76
C LEU A 96 -1.87 4.78 0.98
N ASP A 97 -2.18 4.03 2.04
CA ASP A 97 -1.47 2.79 2.37
C ASP A 97 -1.62 1.75 1.25
N THR A 98 -2.82 1.63 0.69
CA THR A 98 -3.08 0.78 -0.48
C THR A 98 -2.24 1.18 -1.69
N LEU A 99 -2.18 2.47 -2.00
CA LEU A 99 -1.42 2.98 -3.13
C LEU A 99 0.06 2.64 -2.98
N ILE A 100 0.62 2.89 -1.80
CA ILE A 100 2.04 2.64 -1.58
C ILE A 100 2.35 1.14 -1.57
N MET A 101 1.53 0.34 -0.88
CA MET A 101 1.66 -1.12 -0.90
C MET A 101 1.61 -1.66 -2.33
N THR A 102 0.70 -1.15 -3.16
CA THR A 102 0.58 -1.55 -4.57
C THR A 102 1.84 -1.18 -5.36
N LEU A 103 2.38 0.03 -5.19
CA LEU A 103 3.61 0.46 -5.86
C LEU A 103 4.81 -0.41 -5.46
N ILE A 104 4.96 -0.72 -4.18
CA ILE A 104 6.03 -1.59 -3.66
C ILE A 104 5.91 -3.00 -4.23
N VAL A 105 4.72 -3.61 -4.16
CA VAL A 105 4.49 -4.97 -4.66
C VAL A 105 4.69 -5.04 -6.17
N LEU A 106 4.23 -4.05 -6.93
CA LEU A 106 4.44 -4.00 -8.37
C LEU A 106 5.93 -3.91 -8.71
N THR A 107 6.68 -3.08 -7.97
CA THR A 107 8.14 -2.96 -8.11
C THR A 107 8.84 -4.28 -7.79
N HIS A 108 8.44 -4.94 -6.71
CA HIS A 108 8.96 -6.25 -6.32
C HIS A 108 8.70 -7.33 -7.40
N ILE A 109 7.50 -7.36 -7.97
CA ILE A 109 7.17 -8.27 -9.08
C ILE A 109 8.09 -8.01 -10.29
N GLN A 110 8.32 -6.75 -10.66
CA GLN A 110 9.22 -6.45 -11.78
C GLN A 110 10.68 -6.84 -11.52
N PHE A 111 11.20 -6.65 -10.30
CA PHE A 111 12.54 -7.12 -9.95
C PHE A 111 12.65 -8.64 -10.01
N ARG A 112 11.60 -9.35 -9.60
CA ARG A 112 11.54 -10.81 -9.71
C ARG A 112 11.57 -11.26 -11.17
N LEU A 113 10.76 -10.62 -12.03
CA LEU A 113 10.74 -10.90 -13.47
C LEU A 113 12.10 -10.63 -14.12
N LEU A 114 12.76 -9.53 -13.72
CA LEU A 114 14.12 -9.21 -14.17
C LEU A 114 15.11 -10.30 -13.75
N ASN A 115 15.07 -10.76 -12.49
CA ASN A 115 15.97 -11.79 -11.99
C ASN A 115 15.80 -13.11 -12.76
N HIS A 116 14.55 -13.47 -13.06
CA HIS A 116 14.26 -14.64 -13.87
C HIS A 116 14.81 -14.51 -15.30
N GLU A 117 14.64 -13.35 -15.94
CA GLU A 117 15.17 -13.13 -17.30
C GLU A 117 16.70 -13.15 -17.34
N VAL A 118 17.38 -12.77 -16.25
CA VAL A 118 18.84 -12.93 -16.06
C VAL A 118 19.23 -14.40 -15.95
N GLU A 119 18.51 -15.19 -15.16
CA GLU A 119 18.74 -16.63 -15.01
C GLU A 119 18.54 -17.38 -16.34
N ASN A 120 17.48 -17.05 -17.08
CA ASN A 120 17.26 -17.57 -18.43
C ASN A 120 18.41 -17.18 -19.37
N LEU A 121 18.86 -15.92 -19.35
CA LEU A 121 19.98 -15.49 -20.18
C LEU A 121 21.25 -16.31 -19.91
N TYR A 122 21.54 -16.61 -18.64
CA TYR A 122 22.71 -17.42 -18.26
C TYR A 122 22.60 -18.86 -18.78
N SER A 123 21.43 -19.47 -18.64
CA SER A 123 21.14 -20.83 -19.13
C SER A 123 21.27 -20.95 -20.65
N TYR A 124 20.80 -19.95 -21.42
CA TYR A 124 20.93 -19.93 -22.88
C TYR A 124 22.35 -19.58 -23.36
N GLY A 125 23.05 -18.68 -22.66
CA GLY A 125 24.38 -18.20 -23.02
C GLY A 125 25.48 -19.27 -22.96
N LEU A 126 25.27 -20.31 -22.12
CA LEU A 126 26.16 -21.47 -22.03
C LEU A 126 25.95 -22.49 -23.17
N GLY A 127 24.80 -22.46 -23.87
CA GLY A 127 24.38 -23.53 -24.78
C GLY A 127 24.35 -23.20 -26.28
N GLN A 128 24.26 -21.93 -26.70
CA GLN A 128 24.10 -21.59 -28.12
C GLN A 128 24.91 -20.36 -28.58
N GLY A 129 25.69 -20.53 -29.65
CA GLY A 129 26.65 -19.58 -30.21
C GLY A 129 26.09 -18.33 -30.89
N ASN A 130 24.86 -17.88 -30.61
CA ASN A 130 24.31 -16.67 -31.22
C ASN A 130 24.58 -15.42 -30.37
N ARG A 131 25.84 -14.95 -30.39
CA ARG A 131 26.34 -13.79 -29.63
C ARG A 131 25.48 -12.53 -29.80
N LYS A 132 24.89 -12.31 -30.98
CA LYS A 132 24.06 -11.12 -31.26
C LYS A 132 22.74 -11.15 -30.51
N TYR A 133 22.11 -12.32 -30.38
CA TYR A 133 20.89 -12.52 -29.59
C TYR A 133 21.16 -12.29 -28.10
N PHE A 134 22.25 -12.88 -27.59
CA PHE A 134 22.69 -12.70 -26.20
C PHE A 134 22.92 -11.23 -25.84
N VAL A 135 23.68 -10.49 -26.66
CA VAL A 135 23.96 -9.07 -26.42
C VAL A 135 22.68 -8.22 -26.44
N ASN A 136 21.75 -8.49 -27.35
CA ASN A 136 20.47 -7.78 -27.39
C ASN A 136 19.60 -8.05 -26.15
N LYS A 137 19.54 -9.31 -25.70
CA LYS A 137 18.77 -9.70 -24.51
C LYS A 137 19.39 -9.09 -23.24
N LEU A 138 20.71 -9.15 -23.10
CA LEU A 138 21.44 -8.48 -22.02
C LEU A 138 21.19 -6.97 -22.01
N LYS A 139 21.20 -6.31 -23.18
CA LYS A 139 20.91 -4.88 -23.29
C LYS A 139 19.47 -4.55 -22.85
N LYS A 140 18.49 -5.42 -23.13
CA LYS A 140 17.09 -5.26 -22.65
C LYS A 140 17.01 -5.37 -21.13
N ILE A 141 17.68 -6.36 -20.53
CA ILE A 141 17.75 -6.57 -19.08
C ILE A 141 18.38 -5.37 -18.38
N VAL A 142 19.56 -4.92 -18.82
CA VAL A 142 20.26 -3.78 -18.20
C VAL A 142 19.42 -2.50 -18.28
N ARG A 143 18.75 -2.27 -19.41
CA ARG A 143 17.84 -1.12 -19.56
C ARG A 143 16.67 -1.18 -18.57
N HIS A 144 16.06 -2.34 -18.41
CA HIS A 144 14.95 -2.52 -17.47
C HIS A 144 15.40 -2.41 -16.02
N HIS A 145 16.57 -2.94 -15.68
CA HIS A 145 17.18 -2.77 -14.37
C HIS A 145 17.38 -1.29 -14.01
N ASN A 146 18.00 -0.52 -14.91
CA ASN A 146 18.19 0.92 -14.70
C ASN A 146 16.85 1.65 -14.55
N PHE A 147 15.85 1.30 -15.36
CA PHE A 147 14.50 1.83 -15.22
C PHE A 147 13.90 1.54 -13.84
N LEU A 148 14.03 0.31 -13.32
CA LEU A 148 13.51 -0.05 -12.00
C LEU A 148 14.24 0.68 -10.87
N LEU A 149 15.54 0.89 -11.00
CA LEU A 149 16.31 1.70 -10.04
C LEU A 149 15.83 3.15 -10.03
N GLU A 150 15.68 3.78 -11.20
CA GLU A 150 15.14 5.14 -11.29
C GLU A 150 13.71 5.23 -10.74
N PHE A 151 12.88 4.23 -11.01
CA PHE A 151 11.50 4.18 -10.51
C PHE A 151 11.48 4.06 -8.98
N THR A 152 12.29 3.18 -8.41
CA THR A 152 12.42 3.01 -6.96
C THR A 152 12.94 4.28 -6.30
N GLN A 153 13.92 4.95 -6.91
CA GLN A 153 14.44 6.23 -6.43
C GLN A 153 13.35 7.31 -6.45
N LYS A 154 12.52 7.37 -7.50
CA LYS A 154 11.38 8.30 -7.58
C LYS A 154 10.33 8.00 -6.51
N ILE A 155 9.99 6.74 -6.26
CA ILE A 155 9.09 6.35 -5.16
C ILE A 155 9.69 6.83 -3.83
N ASN A 156 10.97 6.54 -3.58
CA ASN A 156 11.62 6.92 -2.33
C ASN A 156 11.62 8.44 -2.14
N MET A 157 12.02 9.22 -3.14
CA MET A 157 12.00 10.68 -3.05
C MET A 157 10.59 11.25 -2.85
N THR A 158 9.56 10.62 -3.43
CA THR A 158 8.17 11.10 -3.33
C THR A 158 7.54 10.76 -1.98
N PHE A 159 7.81 9.56 -1.44
CA PHE A 159 7.12 9.06 -0.26
C PHE A 159 7.97 9.03 1.02
N SER A 160 9.30 9.20 0.95
CA SER A 160 10.17 9.08 2.13
C SER A 160 9.84 10.12 3.20
N GLU A 161 9.59 11.36 2.81
CA GLU A 161 9.22 12.43 3.77
C GLU A 161 7.81 12.19 4.35
N THR A 162 6.87 11.80 3.49
CA THR A 162 5.51 11.43 3.89
C THR A 162 5.53 10.28 4.89
N PHE A 163 6.32 9.24 4.64
CA PHE A 163 6.47 8.10 5.54
C PHE A 163 7.11 8.47 6.87
N LEU A 164 8.15 9.29 6.85
CA LEU A 164 8.80 9.74 8.08
C LEU A 164 7.78 10.48 8.97
N THR A 165 7.01 11.38 8.37
CA THR A 165 5.96 12.14 9.06
C THR A 165 4.86 11.21 9.56
N TYR A 166 4.38 10.29 8.71
CA TYR A 166 3.33 9.33 9.05
C TYR A 166 3.74 8.42 10.22
N MET A 167 4.95 7.86 10.20
CA MET A 167 5.48 7.04 11.28
C MET A 167 5.63 7.82 12.58
N GLY A 168 6.10 9.08 12.50
CA GLY A 168 6.20 9.96 13.68
C GLY A 168 4.84 10.20 14.34
N ILE A 169 3.81 10.51 13.54
CA ILE A 169 2.44 10.72 14.04
C ILE A 169 1.89 9.45 14.67
N ILE A 170 2.07 8.29 14.02
CA ILE A 170 1.60 7.00 14.53
C ILE A 170 2.26 6.66 15.87
N ILE A 171 3.58 6.84 15.99
CA ILE A 171 4.30 6.53 17.23
C ILE A 171 3.76 7.39 18.38
N ILE A 172 3.62 8.70 18.17
CA ILE A 172 3.08 9.61 19.19
C ILE A 172 1.64 9.22 19.55
N ALA A 173 0.80 8.91 18.56
CA ALA A 173 -0.58 8.50 18.78
C ALA A 173 -0.67 7.23 19.64
N ILE A 174 0.10 6.18 19.28
CA ILE A 174 0.15 4.92 20.04
C ILE A 174 0.67 5.16 21.46
N CYS A 175 1.67 6.02 21.64
CA CYS A 175 2.16 6.36 22.98
C CYS A 175 1.09 7.04 23.84
N ILE A 176 0.30 7.96 23.27
CA ILE A 176 -0.81 8.63 23.98
C ILE A 176 -1.92 7.62 24.29
N GLU A 177 -2.30 6.77 23.34
CA GLU A 177 -3.30 5.72 23.56
C GLU A 177 -2.86 4.74 24.65
N MET A 178 -1.60 4.31 24.64
CA MET A 178 -1.04 3.41 25.65
C MET A 178 -1.00 4.07 27.03
N TYR A 179 -0.66 5.36 27.11
CA TYR A 179 -0.72 6.13 28.35
C TYR A 179 -2.16 6.22 28.86
N ASN A 180 -3.12 6.55 28.00
CA ASN A 180 -4.53 6.63 28.39
C ASN A 180 -5.05 5.28 28.89
N LEU A 181 -4.69 4.18 28.23
CA LEU A 181 -5.04 2.82 28.68
C LEU A 181 -4.39 2.47 30.03
N SER A 182 -3.14 2.88 30.26
CA SER A 182 -2.42 2.60 31.50
C SER A 182 -2.87 3.45 32.69
N THR A 183 -3.43 4.64 32.43
CA THR A 183 -3.85 5.58 33.48
C THR A 183 -5.38 5.57 33.67
N GLY A 184 -6.11 4.94 32.76
CA GLY A 184 -7.57 4.83 32.75
C GLY A 184 -8.17 3.78 33.69
N ASP A 185 -7.39 3.27 34.65
CA ASP A 185 -7.93 2.52 35.79
C ASP A 185 -8.28 3.51 36.92
N HIS A 186 -9.50 4.05 36.87
CA HIS A 186 -10.46 4.25 37.97
C HIS A 186 -11.65 5.12 37.55
#